data_AF-Q2J1H3-F1
#
_entry.id   AF-Q2J1H3-F1
#
_cell.length_a   1.000
_cell.length_b   1.000
_cell.length_c   1.000
_cell.angle_alpha   90.00
_cell.angle_beta   90.00
_cell.angle_gamma   90.00
#
_symmetry.space_group_name_H-M   'P 1'
#
loop_
_entity.id
_entity.type
_entity.pdbx_description
1 polymer ?
#
loop_
_entity_poly.entity_id
_entity_poly.type
_entity_poly.pdbx_seq_one_letter_code
_entity_poly.pdbx_strand_id
1 'polypeptide(L)'
;MTTFSSRDGKPWEPTYITAIDGDKCIGCGRCYKVCSRDVMHLMGVNEDGELVGCSLENDDDDEEFVRKVMVLDQPGNCIGCSACNRVCPKDCQTHVKASELGL
;
A
#
# COMPACT_ATOMS: atom_id res chain seq x y z
N MET A 1 -11.14 -23.53 12.22
CA MET A 1 -10.55 -23.26 10.91
C MET A 1 -11.44 -22.22 10.25
N THR A 2 -10.91 -21.03 10.03
CA THR A 2 -11.63 -19.97 9.31
C THR A 2 -11.69 -20.38 7.84
N THR A 3 -12.90 -20.56 7.31
CA THR A 3 -13.09 -20.88 5.89
C THR A 3 -13.33 -19.58 5.14
N PHE A 4 -12.46 -19.24 4.20
CA PHE A 4 -12.60 -18.05 3.37
C PHE A 4 -13.23 -18.39 2.01
N SER A 5 -14.27 -17.65 1.64
CA SER A 5 -14.99 -17.87 0.39
C SER A 5 -15.49 -16.56 -0.22
N SER A 6 -15.57 -16.50 -1.54
CA SER A 6 -16.25 -15.44 -2.27
C SER A 6 -17.77 -15.52 -2.13
N ARG A 7 -18.50 -14.52 -2.64
CA ARG A 7 -19.97 -14.45 -2.58
C ARG A 7 -20.68 -15.66 -3.21
N ASP A 8 -20.07 -16.29 -4.22
CA ASP A 8 -20.58 -17.49 -4.88
C ASP A 8 -20.07 -18.80 -4.26
N GLY A 9 -19.36 -18.74 -3.11
CA GLY A 9 -18.87 -19.90 -2.38
C GLY A 9 -17.57 -20.50 -2.91
N LYS A 10 -16.92 -19.89 -3.91
CA LYS A 10 -15.59 -20.33 -4.35
C LYS A 10 -14.55 -20.06 -3.27
N PRO A 11 -13.52 -20.91 -3.13
CA PRO A 11 -12.44 -20.66 -2.20
C PRO A 11 -11.73 -19.35 -2.59
N TRP A 12 -11.65 -18.42 -1.65
CA TRP A 12 -10.93 -17.17 -1.81
C TRP A 12 -10.30 -16.82 -0.49
N GLU A 13 -8.99 -16.70 -0.46
CA GLU A 13 -8.26 -16.34 0.75
C GLU A 13 -7.76 -14.89 0.67
N PRO A 14 -8.05 -14.03 1.66
CA PRO A 14 -7.50 -12.68 1.70
C PRO A 14 -5.98 -12.70 1.73
N THR A 15 -5.35 -11.75 1.02
CA THR A 15 -3.91 -11.53 1.06
C THR A 15 -3.61 -10.09 1.47
N TYR A 16 -3.11 -9.92 2.69
CA TYR A 16 -2.90 -8.63 3.33
C TYR A 16 -1.55 -8.04 2.96
N ILE A 17 -1.52 -6.75 2.66
CA ILE A 17 -0.26 -6.03 2.48
C ILE A 17 0.44 -5.89 3.83
N THR A 18 1.73 -6.20 3.89
CA THR A 18 2.53 -6.15 5.13
C THR A 18 3.72 -5.21 5.04
N ALA A 19 4.21 -4.92 3.82
CA ALA A 19 5.31 -4.00 3.61
C ALA A 19 5.24 -3.32 2.24
N ILE A 20 5.84 -2.13 2.14
CA ILE A 20 6.17 -1.46 0.89
C ILE A 20 7.68 -1.16 0.92
N ASP A 21 8.38 -1.63 -0.10
CA ASP A 21 9.81 -1.38 -0.32
C ASP A 21 10.00 0.05 -0.84
N GLY A 22 10.45 0.94 0.05
CA GLY A 22 10.67 2.35 -0.24
C GLY A 22 11.78 2.62 -1.25
N ASP A 23 12.70 1.68 -1.48
CA ASP A 23 13.80 1.84 -2.45
C ASP A 23 13.33 1.50 -3.87
N LYS A 24 12.36 0.60 -4.01
CA LYS A 24 11.74 0.26 -5.30
C LYS A 24 10.55 1.16 -5.63
N CYS A 25 9.88 1.69 -4.61
CA CYS A 25 8.70 2.53 -4.78
C CYS A 25 9.06 3.86 -5.43
N ILE A 26 8.26 4.25 -6.43
CA ILE A 26 8.45 5.50 -7.20
C ILE A 26 7.38 6.56 -6.90
N GLY A 27 6.57 6.35 -5.85
CA GLY A 27 5.55 7.32 -5.45
C GLY A 27 4.42 7.55 -6.47
N CYS A 28 4.14 6.61 -7.38
CA CYS A 28 3.17 6.81 -8.46
C CYS A 28 1.69 6.91 -8.02
N GLY A 29 1.38 6.65 -6.74
CA GLY A 29 0.04 6.80 -6.16
C GLY A 29 -1.04 5.79 -6.63
N ARG A 30 -0.75 4.88 -7.56
CA ARG A 30 -1.76 3.93 -8.10
C ARG A 30 -2.37 3.02 -7.04
N CYS A 31 -1.54 2.54 -6.11
CA CYS A 31 -1.99 1.69 -5.02
C CYS A 31 -2.88 2.41 -4.01
N TYR A 32 -2.64 3.71 -3.78
CA TYR A 32 -3.53 4.55 -2.97
C TYR A 32 -4.87 4.76 -3.67
N LYS A 33 -4.85 5.19 -4.95
CA LYS A 33 -6.08 5.46 -5.72
C LYS A 33 -7.01 4.25 -5.88
N VAL A 34 -6.47 3.02 -5.89
CA VAL A 34 -7.28 1.79 -5.98
C VAL A 34 -7.72 1.26 -4.60
N CYS A 35 -7.10 1.73 -3.52
CA CYS A 35 -7.41 1.26 -2.18
C CYS A 35 -8.69 1.94 -1.67
N SER A 36 -9.74 1.17 -1.41
CA SER A 36 -10.99 1.69 -0.83
C SER A 36 -10.99 1.78 0.71
N ARG A 37 -9.80 1.67 1.32
CA ARG A 37 -9.62 1.42 2.76
C ARG A 37 -8.54 2.29 3.41
N ASP A 38 -7.98 3.27 2.69
CA ASP A 38 -6.97 4.19 3.22
C ASP A 38 -5.82 3.49 3.97
N VAL A 39 -5.28 2.42 3.37
CA VAL A 39 -4.25 1.57 4.00
C VAL A 39 -2.85 2.21 3.94
N MET A 40 -2.62 3.09 2.97
CA MET A 40 -1.30 3.64 2.64
C MET A 40 -1.43 5.07 2.14
N HIS A 41 -0.42 5.89 2.38
CA HIS A 41 -0.36 7.29 1.95
C HIS A 41 0.92 7.58 1.18
N LEU A 42 0.89 8.64 0.38
CA LEU A 42 2.07 9.14 -0.32
C LEU A 42 2.83 10.07 0.63
N MET A 43 4.14 9.89 0.73
CA MET A 43 5.04 10.73 1.50
C MET A 43 6.22 11.17 0.64
N GLY A 44 6.74 12.35 0.93
CA GLY A 44 8.02 12.83 0.41
C GLY A 44 9.16 12.23 1.23
N VAL A 45 10.34 12.17 0.62
CA VAL A 45 11.60 11.86 1.29
C VAL A 45 12.51 13.06 1.14
N ASN A 46 12.97 13.66 2.24
CA ASN A 46 13.88 14.80 2.22
C ASN A 46 15.34 14.36 1.93
N GLU A 47 16.28 15.31 1.91
CA GLU A 47 17.71 15.03 1.65
C GLU A 47 18.35 14.09 2.70
N ASP A 48 17.86 14.14 3.95
CA ASP A 48 18.29 13.29 5.06
C ASP A 48 17.65 11.88 5.06
N GLY A 49 16.73 11.61 4.12
CA GLY A 49 16.02 10.33 4.02
C GLY A 49 14.79 10.20 4.93
N GLU A 50 14.35 11.28 5.56
CA GLU A 50 13.19 11.31 6.44
C GLU A 50 11.89 11.47 5.64
N LEU A 51 10.81 10.90 6.18
CA LEU A 51 9.48 10.95 5.57
C LEU A 51 8.76 12.24 5.96
N VAL A 52 8.41 13.04 4.96
CA VAL A 52 7.67 14.29 5.09
C VAL A 52 6.31 14.20 4.42
N GLY A 53 5.32 14.97 4.90
CA GLY A 53 3.99 14.98 4.30
C GLY A 53 4.06 15.40 2.84
N CYS A 54 3.41 14.67 1.95
CA CYS A 54 3.33 15.04 0.53
C CYS A 54 1.88 14.95 0.08
N SER A 55 1.28 16.09 -0.24
CA SER A 55 -0.09 16.11 -0.72
C SER A 55 -0.15 15.69 -2.19
N LEU A 56 -1.14 14.87 -2.55
CA LEU A 56 -1.37 14.45 -3.95
C LEU A 56 -2.07 15.54 -4.78
N GLU A 57 -2.58 16.59 -4.13
CA GLU A 57 -3.47 17.60 -4.74
C GLU A 57 -2.79 18.95 -4.99
N ASN A 58 -1.58 19.18 -4.47
CA ASN A 58 -0.81 20.40 -4.70
C ASN A 58 0.56 20.05 -5.29
N ASP A 59 0.76 20.41 -6.55
CA ASP A 59 2.08 20.43 -7.20
C ASP A 59 2.95 21.64 -6.75
N ASP A 60 2.46 22.43 -5.78
CA ASP A 60 3.03 23.69 -5.29
C ASP A 60 3.51 23.60 -3.81
N ASP A 61 3.67 22.39 -3.27
CA ASP A 61 4.24 22.23 -1.93
C ASP A 61 5.76 22.55 -1.97
N ASP A 62 6.10 23.76 -1.51
CA ASP A 62 7.43 24.30 -1.15
C ASP A 62 8.24 23.43 -0.13
N GLU A 63 7.83 22.19 0.12
CA GLU A 63 8.53 21.27 1.02
C GLU A 63 9.57 20.48 0.21
N GLU A 64 10.85 20.72 0.47
CA GLU A 64 11.98 20.22 -0.30
C GLU A 64 12.16 18.70 -0.12
N PHE A 65 11.45 17.89 -0.92
CA PHE A 65 11.63 16.44 -0.99
C PHE A 65 12.32 16.03 -2.29
N VAL A 66 13.29 15.12 -2.21
CA VAL A 66 14.07 14.64 -3.36
C VAL A 66 13.38 13.53 -4.13
N ARG A 67 12.43 12.83 -3.50
CA ARG A 67 11.61 11.77 -4.12
C ARG A 67 10.33 11.53 -3.33
N LYS A 68 9.38 10.80 -3.94
CA LYS A 68 8.11 10.40 -3.31
C LYS A 68 8.05 8.89 -3.16
N VAL A 69 7.48 8.42 -2.05
CA VAL A 69 7.27 6.99 -1.76
C VAL A 69 5.90 6.75 -1.17
N MET A 70 5.37 5.54 -1.40
CA MET A 70 4.17 5.07 -0.72
C MET A 70 4.57 4.40 0.59
N VAL A 71 3.86 4.69 1.67
CA VAL A 71 4.07 4.07 2.99
C VAL A 71 2.78 3.48 3.52
N LEU A 72 2.90 2.36 4.24
CA LEU A 72 1.80 1.81 5.01
C LEU A 72 1.55 2.70 6.23
N ASP A 73 0.33 3.21 6.34
CA ASP A 73 -0.08 4.08 7.43
C ASP A 73 -1.08 3.34 8.34
N GLN A 74 -2.17 2.84 7.75
CA GLN A 74 -3.22 2.11 8.49
C GLN A 74 -3.34 0.65 7.99
N PRO A 75 -2.35 -0.22 8.26
CA PRO A 75 -2.36 -1.61 7.79
C PRO A 75 -3.58 -2.41 8.28
N GLY A 76 -4.14 -2.06 9.44
CA GLY A 76 -5.34 -2.70 9.99
C GLY A 76 -6.61 -2.51 9.15
N ASN A 77 -6.65 -1.52 8.26
CA ASN A 77 -7.78 -1.32 7.35
C ASN A 77 -7.76 -2.29 6.15
N CYS A 78 -6.65 -3.00 5.93
CA CYS A 78 -6.50 -3.89 4.79
C CYS A 78 -7.46 -5.07 4.89
N ILE A 79 -8.29 -5.26 3.86
CA ILE A 79 -9.21 -6.41 3.75
C ILE A 79 -8.66 -7.56 2.90
N GLY A 80 -7.40 -7.47 2.50
CA GLY A 80 -6.73 -8.49 1.71
C GLY A 80 -7.23 -8.64 0.27
N CYS A 81 -7.80 -7.58 -0.34
CA CYS A 81 -8.33 -7.63 -1.71
C CYS A 81 -7.26 -7.69 -2.82
N SER A 82 -5.98 -7.48 -2.49
CA SER A 82 -4.84 -7.49 -3.43
C SER A 82 -4.92 -6.51 -4.60
N ALA A 83 -5.82 -5.52 -4.55
CA ALA A 83 -5.97 -4.54 -5.62
C ALA A 83 -4.70 -3.67 -5.80
N CYS A 84 -4.06 -3.29 -4.70
CA CYS A 84 -2.81 -2.53 -4.69
C CYS A 84 -1.67 -3.27 -5.39
N ASN A 85 -1.56 -4.59 -5.19
CA ASN A 85 -0.55 -5.42 -5.83
C ASN A 85 -0.67 -5.38 -7.36
N ARG A 86 -1.90 -5.56 -7.85
CA ARG A 86 -2.19 -5.64 -9.29
C ARG A 86 -1.84 -4.36 -10.05
N VAL A 87 -1.92 -3.20 -9.39
CA VAL A 87 -1.68 -1.90 -10.03
C VAL A 87 -0.26 -1.37 -9.82
N CYS A 88 0.56 -2.04 -9.01
CA CYS A 88 1.92 -1.62 -8.71
C CYS A 88 2.85 -1.98 -9.89
N PRO A 89 3.37 -1.00 -10.65
CA PRO A 89 4.24 -1.31 -11.79
C PRO A 89 5.66 -1.73 -11.37
N LYS A 90 6.02 -1.56 -10.09
CA LYS A 90 7.37 -1.80 -9.56
C LYS A 90 7.47 -3.07 -8.72
N ASP A 91 6.35 -3.75 -8.48
CA ASP A 91 6.28 -4.93 -7.62
C ASP A 91 6.99 -4.71 -6.26
N CYS A 92 6.76 -3.54 -5.67
CA CYS A 92 7.42 -3.10 -4.44
C CYS A 92 6.64 -3.44 -3.17
N GLN A 93 5.65 -4.34 -3.23
CA GLN A 93 4.72 -4.58 -2.12
C GLN A 93 4.80 -6.04 -1.67
N THR A 94 4.90 -6.27 -0.37
CA THR A 94 4.81 -7.62 0.21
C THR A 94 3.40 -7.90 0.68
N HIS A 95 2.87 -9.06 0.32
CA HIS A 95 1.55 -9.52 0.73
C HIS A 95 1.64 -10.92 1.34
N VAL A 96 0.84 -11.17 2.37
CA VAL A 96 0.81 -12.43 3.12
C VAL A 96 -0.62 -12.94 3.21
N LYS A 97 -0.83 -14.24 3.03
CA LYS A 97 -2.16 -14.84 3.10
C LYS A 97 -2.68 -14.88 4.54
N ALA A 98 -4.01 -14.90 4.70
CA ALA A 98 -4.64 -15.02 6.01
C ALA A 98 -4.15 -16.25 6.82
N SER A 99 -4.02 -17.41 6.18
CA SER A 99 -3.53 -18.64 6.81
C SER A 99 -2.10 -18.54 7.32
N GLU A 100 -1.24 -17.78 6.64
CA GLU A 100 0.16 -17.55 7.05
C GLU A 100 0.25 -16.61 8.26
N LEU A 101 -0.78 -15.79 8.49
CA LEU A 101 -0.90 -14.92 9.68
C LEU A 101 -1.63 -15.60 10.85
N GLY A 102 -2.09 -16.85 10.67
CA GLY A 102 -2.88 -17.57 11.68
C GLY A 102 -4.31 -17.05 11.87
N LEU A 103 -4.88 -16.41 10.84
CA LEU A 103 -6.26 -15.87 10.81
C LEU A 103 -7.28 -16.91 10.29
#